data_AF-A0A672JZD1-F1
#
_entry.id   AF-A0A672JZD1-F1
#
_cell.length_a   1.000
_cell.length_b   1.000
_cell.length_c   1.000
_cell.angle_alpha   90.00
_cell.angle_beta   90.00
_cell.angle_gamma   90.00
#
_symmetry.space_group_name_H-M   'P 1'
#
loop_
_entity.id
_entity.type
_entity.pdbx_description
1 polymer ?
#
loop_
_entity_poly.entity_id
_entity_poly.type
_entity_poly.pdbx_seq_one_letter_code
_entity_poly.pdbx_strand_id
1 'polypeptide(L)'
;QSPNLFSFSLSLCLSRDPPSYFYGTIHVPYTRVWDFIPENSKQAFQQSSIVCFELDLTDPYTISALTSCQLLPQGENLQDLLPKDIYRRLKRHLEYVRLMLPSWMTPEQRGKGLYADYLFNAIAGNWERKRPVWVMLMVNSLTEADIKTRGVPVLDLYLAQEAQRMRKRTGAVEKVEEQCHPLNRLSFSQVVFALNQTLLQQESLRAGGLQVPYTTEHLIKHYNCGDLNSIIFNHDTSQVPSFKNATLPASEQVTAQEIERYFRQELIYTRNERMGRRVRALLEEQPDKSFFFAFGAASQ
;
A
#
# COMPACT_ATOMS: atom_id res chain seq x y z
N GLN A 1 12.54 -10.35 37.21
CA GLN A 1 12.96 -9.04 36.69
C GLN A 1 12.64 -9.03 35.20
N SER A 2 11.67 -8.21 34.81
CA SER A 2 11.09 -8.16 33.46
C SER A 2 12.05 -7.46 32.48
N PRO A 3 12.29 -7.99 31.28
CA PRO A 3 12.83 -7.19 30.19
C PRO A 3 11.65 -6.58 29.43
N ASN A 4 11.14 -5.45 29.92
CA ASN A 4 10.39 -4.51 29.08
C ASN A 4 11.42 -3.59 28.43
N LEU A 5 11.77 -3.82 27.16
CA LEU A 5 12.37 -2.86 26.23
C LEU A 5 12.58 -3.51 24.85
N PHE A 6 11.51 -3.92 24.17
CA PHE A 6 11.53 -3.98 22.71
C PHE A 6 11.25 -2.57 22.20
N SER A 7 12.28 -1.72 22.16
CA SER A 7 12.30 -0.63 21.19
C SER A 7 12.38 -1.32 19.83
N PHE A 8 11.31 -1.26 19.03
CA PHE A 8 11.33 -1.75 17.67
C PHE A 8 12.38 -0.94 16.90
N SER A 9 13.56 -1.53 16.69
CA SER A 9 14.44 -1.09 15.63
C SER A 9 13.71 -1.42 14.32
N LEU A 10 13.51 -0.42 13.46
CA LEU A 10 12.99 -0.60 12.10
C LEU A 10 13.77 -1.65 11.29
N SER A 11 14.96 -2.03 11.78
CA SER A 11 15.73 -3.16 11.31
C SER A 11 15.94 -4.25 12.37
N LEU A 12 15.65 -5.50 12.04
CA LEU A 12 16.01 -6.69 12.83
C LEU A 12 17.24 -7.37 12.21
N CYS A 13 18.30 -7.56 12.98
CA CYS A 13 19.48 -8.35 12.57
C CYS A 13 19.27 -9.83 12.91
N LEU A 14 19.50 -10.71 11.95
CA LEU A 14 19.56 -12.16 12.15
C LEU A 14 20.98 -12.55 12.52
N SER A 15 21.13 -13.24 13.65
CA SER A 15 22.43 -13.70 14.17
C SER A 15 22.99 -14.84 13.31
N ARG A 16 23.72 -14.48 12.26
CA ARG A 16 24.44 -15.36 11.33
C ARG A 16 25.66 -14.64 10.76
N ASP A 17 26.57 -15.39 10.14
CA ASP A 17 27.75 -14.85 9.48
C ASP A 17 27.75 -15.23 7.98
N PRO A 18 27.69 -14.27 7.04
CA PRO A 18 27.51 -12.83 7.26
C PRO A 18 26.07 -12.46 7.66
N PRO A 19 25.83 -11.33 8.36
CA PRO A 19 24.53 -10.97 8.91
C PRO A 19 23.47 -10.71 7.83
N SER A 20 22.21 -10.95 8.18
CA SER A 20 21.05 -10.61 7.36
C SER A 20 20.07 -9.75 8.13
N TYR A 21 19.34 -8.88 7.45
CA TYR A 21 18.51 -7.84 8.07
C TYR A 21 17.09 -7.87 7.52
N PHE A 22 16.09 -7.69 8.38
CA PHE A 22 14.75 -7.27 7.97
C PHE A 22 14.61 -5.77 8.17
N TYR A 23 13.93 -5.09 7.28
CA TYR A 23 13.65 -3.66 7.36
C TYR A 23 12.20 -3.35 6.97
N GLY A 24 11.53 -2.57 7.82
CA GLY A 24 10.09 -2.39 7.77
C GLY A 24 9.76 -1.16 6.94
N THR A 25 9.21 -1.33 5.74
CA THR A 25 8.82 -0.23 4.87
C THR A 25 7.37 0.19 5.14
N ILE A 26 7.03 1.41 4.73
CA ILE A 26 5.65 1.87 4.61
C ILE A 26 5.47 2.49 3.23
N HIS A 27 4.29 2.30 2.63
CA HIS A 27 4.00 2.73 1.26
C HIS A 27 3.74 4.24 1.17
N VAL A 28 4.78 5.03 1.41
CA VAL A 28 4.75 6.50 1.42
C VAL A 28 5.98 7.04 0.67
N PRO A 29 5.96 8.30 0.19
CA PRO A 29 7.11 8.88 -0.50
C PRO A 29 8.38 8.82 0.35
N TYR A 30 9.50 8.38 -0.24
CA TYR A 30 10.74 8.18 0.52
C TYR A 30 11.22 9.46 1.20
N THR A 31 11.00 10.63 0.59
CA THR A 31 11.39 11.94 1.14
C THR A 31 10.70 12.29 2.46
N ARG A 32 9.60 11.63 2.80
CA ARG A 32 8.87 11.85 4.06
C ARG A 32 9.46 11.08 5.25
N VAL A 33 10.31 10.09 4.97
CA VAL A 33 10.82 9.14 5.97
C VAL A 33 12.34 8.98 5.95
N TRP A 34 13.00 9.19 4.80
CA TRP A 34 14.41 8.87 4.59
C TRP A 34 15.37 9.52 5.59
N ASP A 35 15.12 10.76 5.95
CA ASP A 35 15.96 11.52 6.90
C ASP A 35 15.78 11.03 8.34
N PHE A 36 14.68 10.34 8.64
CA PHE A 36 14.38 9.75 9.94
C PHE A 36 14.85 8.30 10.06
N ILE A 37 15.25 7.66 8.95
CA ILE A 37 15.77 6.29 8.96
C ILE A 37 17.12 6.28 9.69
N PRO A 38 17.27 5.44 10.75
CA PRO A 38 18.52 5.29 11.49
C PRO A 38 19.72 4.91 10.61
N GLU A 39 20.89 5.45 10.94
CA GLU A 39 22.11 5.24 10.14
C GLU A 39 22.55 3.77 10.10
N ASN A 40 22.33 3.01 11.18
CA ASN A 40 22.58 1.57 11.21
C ASN A 40 21.72 0.80 10.19
N SER A 41 20.48 1.22 9.94
CA SER A 41 19.63 0.63 8.88
C SER A 41 20.17 0.94 7.48
N LYS A 42 20.66 2.17 7.26
CA LYS A 42 21.31 2.57 6.00
C LYS A 42 22.61 1.80 5.78
N GLN A 43 23.42 1.62 6.82
CA GLN A 43 24.64 0.81 6.78
C GLN A 43 24.35 -0.66 6.49
N ALA A 44 23.33 -1.24 7.13
CA ALA A 44 22.89 -2.61 6.86
C ALA A 44 22.50 -2.78 5.38
N PHE A 45 21.73 -1.83 4.82
CA PHE A 45 21.41 -1.84 3.38
C PHE A 45 22.68 -1.76 2.52
N GLN A 46 23.63 -0.88 2.86
CA GLN A 46 24.88 -0.72 2.13
C GLN A 46 25.79 -1.95 2.18
N GLN A 47 25.85 -2.65 3.31
CA GLN A 47 26.71 -3.82 3.51
C GLN A 47 26.12 -5.12 2.96
N SER A 48 24.79 -5.21 2.85
CA SER A 48 24.14 -6.41 2.33
C SER A 48 24.45 -6.65 0.85
N SER A 49 24.77 -7.89 0.51
CA SER A 49 25.07 -8.31 -0.87
C SER A 49 23.82 -8.48 -1.73
N ILE A 50 22.72 -8.88 -1.10
CA ILE A 50 21.43 -9.16 -1.75
C ILE A 50 20.35 -8.34 -1.05
N VAL A 51 19.48 -7.70 -1.83
CA VAL A 51 18.32 -6.97 -1.32
C VAL A 51 17.05 -7.63 -1.85
N CYS A 52 16.18 -8.07 -0.95
CA CYS A 52 14.94 -8.73 -1.31
C CYS A 52 13.75 -7.83 -0.97
N PHE A 53 12.83 -7.69 -1.91
CA PHE A 53 11.58 -6.95 -1.77
C PHE A 53 10.39 -7.92 -1.80
N GLU A 54 9.21 -7.38 -1.54
CA GLU A 54 7.94 -8.11 -1.68
C GLU A 54 7.72 -8.53 -3.13
N LEU A 55 7.78 -7.56 -4.04
CA LEU A 55 7.72 -7.74 -5.49
C LEU A 55 8.90 -7.03 -6.16
N ASP A 56 9.28 -7.49 -7.35
CA ASP A 56 10.24 -6.76 -8.19
C ASP A 56 9.53 -5.64 -8.95
N LEU A 57 9.45 -4.47 -8.32
CA LEU A 57 8.84 -3.28 -8.92
C LEU A 57 9.70 -2.63 -10.01
N THR A 58 10.89 -3.17 -10.27
CA THR A 58 11.78 -2.71 -11.34
C THR A 58 11.65 -3.53 -12.61
N ASP A 59 11.04 -4.72 -12.52
CA ASP A 59 10.70 -5.57 -13.66
C ASP A 59 9.41 -5.08 -14.36
N PRO A 60 9.48 -4.67 -15.64
CA PRO A 60 8.31 -4.30 -16.43
C PRO A 60 7.23 -5.39 -16.49
N TYR A 61 7.61 -6.67 -16.42
CA TYR A 61 6.65 -7.78 -16.39
C TYR A 61 5.80 -7.76 -15.13
N THR A 62 6.42 -7.57 -13.95
CA THR A 62 5.70 -7.42 -12.68
C THR A 62 4.70 -6.26 -12.73
N ILE A 63 5.10 -5.10 -13.26
CA ILE A 63 4.23 -3.94 -13.39
C ILE A 63 3.05 -4.21 -14.35
N SER A 64 3.32 -4.87 -15.47
CA SER A 64 2.29 -5.25 -16.45
C SER A 64 1.29 -6.26 -15.86
N ALA A 65 1.78 -7.27 -15.14
CA ALA A 65 0.95 -8.28 -14.49
C ALA A 65 0.08 -7.67 -13.37
N LEU A 66 0.65 -6.77 -12.55
CA LEU A 66 -0.10 -6.01 -11.55
C LEU A 66 -1.18 -5.16 -12.21
N THR A 67 -0.88 -4.50 -13.32
CA THR A 67 -1.88 -3.70 -14.05
C THR A 67 -3.00 -4.58 -14.58
N SER A 68 -2.66 -5.74 -15.16
CA SER A 68 -3.60 -6.68 -15.76
C SER A 68 -4.54 -7.30 -14.72
N CYS A 69 -4.04 -7.64 -13.53
CA CYS A 69 -4.85 -8.27 -12.49
C CYS A 69 -5.91 -7.31 -11.89
N GLN A 70 -5.76 -6.00 -12.09
CA GLN A 70 -6.73 -4.99 -11.65
C GLN A 70 -7.95 -4.89 -12.57
N LEU A 71 -7.85 -5.42 -13.78
CA LEU A 71 -8.86 -5.23 -14.81
C LEU A 71 -9.98 -6.27 -14.71
N LEU A 72 -11.16 -5.84 -15.14
CA LEU A 72 -12.28 -6.72 -15.46
C LEU A 72 -11.92 -7.62 -16.64
N PRO A 73 -12.56 -8.80 -16.75
CA PRO A 73 -12.50 -9.62 -17.95
C PRO A 73 -12.75 -8.82 -19.22
N GLN A 74 -12.25 -9.32 -20.35
CA GLN A 74 -12.41 -8.67 -21.64
C GLN A 74 -13.89 -8.56 -22.00
N GLY A 75 -14.33 -7.38 -22.43
CA GLY A 75 -15.72 -7.10 -22.80
C GLY A 75 -16.60 -6.64 -21.64
N GLU A 76 -16.17 -6.80 -20.39
CA GLU A 76 -16.91 -6.30 -19.23
C GLU A 76 -16.58 -4.83 -18.92
N ASN A 77 -17.59 -4.12 -18.42
CA ASN A 77 -17.50 -2.74 -17.98
C ASN A 77 -18.12 -2.57 -16.58
N LEU A 78 -17.54 -1.68 -15.80
CA LEU A 78 -17.99 -1.37 -14.45
C LEU A 78 -19.43 -0.84 -14.39
N GLN A 79 -19.90 -0.16 -15.45
CA GLN A 79 -21.27 0.34 -15.56
C GLN A 79 -22.31 -0.78 -15.54
N ASP A 80 -21.98 -1.94 -16.12
CA ASP A 80 -22.88 -3.10 -16.20
C ASP A 80 -22.90 -3.91 -14.91
N LEU A 81 -21.84 -3.77 -14.10
CA LEU A 81 -21.68 -4.47 -12.82
C LEU A 81 -22.27 -3.71 -11.65
N LEU A 82 -22.05 -2.41 -11.56
CA LEU A 82 -22.43 -1.64 -10.36
C LEU A 82 -23.91 -1.22 -10.35
N PRO A 83 -24.53 -1.10 -9.16
CA PRO A 83 -25.80 -0.39 -9.02
C PRO A 83 -25.74 1.02 -9.63
N LYS A 84 -26.81 1.39 -10.34
CA LYS A 84 -26.87 2.64 -11.13
C LYS A 84 -26.56 3.88 -10.30
N ASP A 85 -26.98 3.93 -9.04
CA ASP A 85 -26.73 5.03 -8.12
C ASP A 85 -25.26 5.13 -7.71
N ILE A 86 -24.61 4.00 -7.38
CA ILE A 86 -23.19 3.94 -7.01
C ILE A 86 -22.31 4.34 -8.19
N TYR A 87 -22.58 3.78 -9.39
CA TYR A 87 -21.82 4.16 -10.59
C TYR A 87 -21.94 5.67 -10.88
N ARG A 88 -23.14 6.24 -10.75
CA ARG A 88 -23.36 7.68 -10.98
C ARG A 88 -22.64 8.55 -9.94
N ARG A 89 -22.62 8.13 -8.66
CA ARG A 89 -21.88 8.80 -7.58
C ARG A 89 -20.37 8.73 -7.79
N LEU A 90 -19.85 7.57 -8.18
CA LEU A 90 -18.45 7.36 -8.53
C LEU A 90 -18.03 8.27 -9.69
N LYS A 91 -18.78 8.27 -10.78
CA LYS A 91 -18.50 9.14 -11.95
C LYS A 91 -18.43 10.61 -11.55
N ARG A 92 -19.43 11.10 -10.81
CA ARG A 92 -19.46 12.47 -10.29
C ARG A 92 -18.26 12.78 -9.36
N HIS A 93 -17.84 11.81 -8.55
CA HIS A 93 -16.67 11.98 -7.69
C HIS A 93 -15.38 12.10 -8.51
N LEU A 94 -15.18 11.26 -9.54
CA LEU A 94 -14.01 11.34 -10.42
C LEU A 94 -13.99 12.62 -11.25
N GLU A 95 -15.15 13.11 -11.71
CA GLU A 95 -15.28 14.43 -12.35
C GLU A 95 -14.87 15.56 -11.42
N TYR A 96 -15.33 15.54 -10.15
CA TYR A 96 -14.89 16.48 -9.13
C TYR A 96 -13.37 16.43 -8.92
N VAL A 97 -12.79 15.24 -8.75
CA VAL A 97 -11.34 15.07 -8.57
C VAL A 97 -10.58 15.67 -9.76
N ARG A 98 -11.02 15.38 -10.99
CA ARG A 98 -10.40 15.93 -12.21
C ARG A 98 -10.39 17.45 -12.21
N LEU A 99 -11.49 18.10 -11.79
CA LEU A 99 -11.59 19.55 -11.70
C LEU A 99 -10.69 20.15 -10.60
N MET A 100 -10.56 19.44 -9.46
CA MET A 100 -9.75 19.92 -8.34
C MET A 100 -8.26 19.69 -8.52
N LEU A 101 -7.87 18.68 -9.30
CA LEU A 101 -6.49 18.23 -9.44
C LEU A 101 -5.50 19.36 -9.79
N PRO A 102 -5.79 20.32 -10.71
CA PRO A 102 -4.93 21.47 -10.93
C PRO A 102 -4.64 22.29 -9.68
N SER A 103 -5.61 22.46 -8.77
CA SER A 103 -5.45 23.21 -7.52
C SER A 103 -4.67 22.44 -6.44
N TRP A 104 -4.75 21.11 -6.46
CA TRP A 104 -4.06 20.24 -5.50
C TRP A 104 -2.58 20.01 -5.84
N MET A 105 -2.20 20.16 -7.12
CA MET A 105 -0.82 19.97 -7.56
C MET A 105 0.13 21.04 -6.99
N THR A 106 1.34 20.62 -6.65
CA THR A 106 2.40 21.50 -6.17
C THR A 106 3.13 22.19 -7.34
N PRO A 107 3.75 23.36 -7.11
CA PRO A 107 4.62 24.00 -8.12
C PRO A 107 5.75 23.09 -8.60
N GLU A 108 6.33 22.28 -7.70
CA GLU A 108 7.41 21.35 -8.04
C GLU A 108 6.96 20.27 -9.03
N GLN A 109 5.77 19.69 -8.83
CA GLN A 109 5.20 18.72 -9.77
C GLN A 109 5.03 19.33 -11.17
N ARG A 110 4.53 20.56 -11.26
CA ARG A 110 4.38 21.29 -12.53
C ARG A 110 5.75 21.58 -13.17
N GLY A 111 6.75 21.98 -12.36
CA GLY A 111 8.11 22.21 -12.82
C GLY A 111 8.81 20.96 -13.37
N LYS A 112 8.40 19.76 -12.92
CA LYS A 112 8.83 18.45 -13.44
C LYS A 112 8.06 18.00 -14.68
N GLY A 113 7.18 18.83 -15.24
CA GLY A 113 6.39 18.52 -16.43
C GLY A 113 5.17 17.63 -16.16
N LEU A 114 4.74 17.48 -14.90
CA LEU A 114 3.46 16.82 -14.60
C LEU A 114 2.32 17.82 -14.81
N TYR A 115 1.33 17.43 -15.62
CA TYR A 115 0.11 18.19 -15.85
C TYR A 115 -1.10 17.45 -15.27
N ALA A 116 -2.16 18.19 -14.95
CA ALA A 116 -3.29 17.64 -14.23
C ALA A 116 -3.98 16.48 -14.97
N ASP A 117 -4.24 16.63 -16.28
CA ASP A 117 -4.85 15.57 -17.08
C ASP A 117 -3.94 14.34 -17.19
N TYR A 118 -2.63 14.53 -17.32
CA TYR A 118 -1.67 13.43 -17.33
C TYR A 118 -1.70 12.67 -16.01
N LEU A 119 -1.63 13.38 -14.88
CA LEU A 119 -1.65 12.76 -13.56
C LEU A 119 -2.99 12.07 -13.28
N PHE A 120 -4.12 12.69 -13.66
CA PHE A 120 -5.43 12.07 -13.56
C PHE A 120 -5.49 10.77 -14.36
N ASN A 121 -5.05 10.77 -15.62
CA ASN A 121 -5.07 9.58 -16.47
C ASN A 121 -4.10 8.50 -15.97
N ALA A 122 -2.97 8.88 -15.37
CA ALA A 122 -2.03 7.93 -14.79
C ALA A 122 -2.62 7.19 -13.56
N ILE A 123 -3.49 7.85 -12.79
CA ILE A 123 -4.09 7.25 -11.58
C ILE A 123 -5.44 6.58 -11.89
N ALA A 124 -6.32 7.30 -12.57
CA ALA A 124 -7.73 6.95 -12.77
C ALA A 124 -8.12 6.75 -14.24
N GLY A 125 -7.14 6.72 -15.16
CA GLY A 125 -7.39 6.37 -16.55
C GLY A 125 -8.02 4.98 -16.67
N ASN A 126 -8.97 4.83 -17.60
CA ASN A 126 -9.70 3.58 -17.84
C ASN A 126 -10.32 2.95 -16.58
N TRP A 127 -10.72 3.76 -15.59
CA TRP A 127 -11.31 3.26 -14.34
C TRP A 127 -12.53 2.37 -14.57
N GLU A 128 -13.29 2.59 -15.66
CA GLU A 128 -14.45 1.77 -16.04
C GLU A 128 -14.10 0.32 -16.40
N ARG A 129 -12.82 0.04 -16.65
CA ARG A 129 -12.31 -1.32 -16.90
C ARG A 129 -11.67 -1.95 -15.67
N LYS A 130 -11.54 -1.23 -14.55
CA LYS A 130 -10.99 -1.77 -13.30
C LYS A 130 -12.07 -2.53 -12.53
N ARG A 131 -11.68 -3.59 -11.81
CA ARG A 131 -12.62 -4.30 -10.91
C ARG A 131 -13.04 -3.35 -9.78
N PRO A 132 -14.26 -3.49 -9.24
CA PRO A 132 -14.80 -2.58 -8.24
C PRO A 132 -13.89 -2.37 -6.99
N VAL A 133 -13.16 -3.40 -6.55
CA VAL A 133 -12.26 -3.31 -5.38
C VAL A 133 -11.06 -2.37 -5.65
N TRP A 134 -10.52 -2.40 -6.87
CA TRP A 134 -9.42 -1.53 -7.27
C TRP A 134 -9.88 -0.10 -7.48
N VAL A 135 -11.12 0.09 -7.93
CA VAL A 135 -11.75 1.41 -7.99
C VAL A 135 -11.95 1.98 -6.60
N MET A 136 -12.38 1.17 -5.63
CA MET A 136 -12.48 1.57 -4.22
C MET A 136 -11.12 2.02 -3.67
N LEU A 137 -10.05 1.22 -3.84
CA LEU A 137 -8.70 1.60 -3.41
C LEU A 137 -8.21 2.88 -4.10
N MET A 138 -8.45 2.99 -5.42
CA MET A 138 -8.11 4.16 -6.21
C MET A 138 -8.80 5.41 -5.67
N VAL A 139 -10.12 5.39 -5.47
CA VAL A 139 -10.91 6.49 -4.92
C VAL A 139 -10.41 6.92 -3.54
N ASN A 140 -10.02 5.95 -2.70
CA ASN A 140 -9.46 6.26 -1.37
C ASN A 140 -8.10 7.00 -1.44
N SER A 141 -7.40 6.91 -2.58
CA SER A 141 -6.08 7.54 -2.83
C SER A 141 -6.14 8.79 -3.72
N LEU A 142 -7.34 9.38 -3.88
CA LEU A 142 -7.60 10.58 -4.70
C LEU A 142 -7.95 11.81 -3.84
N THR A 143 -7.21 12.02 -2.75
CA THR A 143 -7.32 13.22 -1.90
C THR A 143 -6.27 14.27 -2.26
N GLU A 144 -6.46 15.52 -1.82
CA GLU A 144 -5.45 16.58 -1.97
C GLU A 144 -4.08 16.16 -1.40
N ALA A 145 -4.07 15.53 -0.22
CA ALA A 145 -2.85 15.08 0.43
C ALA A 145 -2.11 14.02 -0.42
N ASP A 146 -2.85 13.06 -0.97
CA ASP A 146 -2.26 12.03 -1.84
C ASP A 146 -1.70 12.65 -3.12
N ILE A 147 -2.46 13.54 -3.78
CA ILE A 147 -2.06 14.18 -5.03
C ILE A 147 -0.78 14.99 -4.87
N LYS A 148 -0.60 15.73 -3.76
CA LYS A 148 0.61 16.54 -3.49
C LYS A 148 1.89 15.71 -3.46
N THR A 149 1.80 14.42 -3.20
CA THR A 149 2.95 13.52 -3.09
C THR A 149 3.25 12.72 -4.35
N ARG A 150 2.37 12.74 -5.35
CA ARG A 150 2.56 12.00 -6.61
C ARG A 150 3.79 12.47 -7.37
N GLY A 151 4.45 11.56 -8.07
CA GLY A 151 5.71 11.83 -8.78
C GLY A 151 6.97 11.69 -7.91
N VAL A 152 6.81 11.40 -6.62
CA VAL A 152 7.90 10.98 -5.74
C VAL A 152 7.81 9.46 -5.54
N PRO A 153 8.90 8.70 -5.74
CA PRO A 153 8.92 7.26 -5.47
C PRO A 153 8.53 6.94 -4.02
N VAL A 154 7.73 5.90 -3.83
CA VAL A 154 7.52 5.32 -2.49
C VAL A 154 8.81 4.65 -1.99
N LEU A 155 8.96 4.51 -0.66
CA LEU A 155 10.16 3.96 -0.04
C LEU A 155 10.59 2.61 -0.63
N ASP A 156 9.65 1.71 -0.89
CA ASP A 156 9.92 0.39 -1.47
C ASP A 156 10.61 0.49 -2.85
N LEU A 157 10.05 1.31 -3.74
CA LEU A 157 10.58 1.53 -5.08
C LEU A 157 11.91 2.29 -5.03
N TYR A 158 12.04 3.28 -4.15
CA TYR A 158 13.29 4.01 -3.97
C TYR A 158 14.43 3.07 -3.54
N LEU A 159 14.20 2.20 -2.55
CA LEU A 159 15.18 1.22 -2.11
C LEU A 159 15.56 0.24 -3.23
N ALA A 160 14.59 -0.20 -4.05
CA ALA A 160 14.86 -1.06 -5.19
C ALA A 160 15.73 -0.36 -6.25
N GLN A 161 15.42 0.90 -6.56
CA GLN A 161 16.22 1.73 -7.48
C GLN A 161 17.64 1.96 -6.95
N GLU A 162 17.79 2.23 -5.64
CA GLU A 162 19.10 2.39 -5.01
C GLU A 162 19.90 1.09 -5.02
N ALA A 163 19.26 -0.07 -4.80
CA ALA A 163 19.92 -1.36 -4.90
C ALA A 163 20.48 -1.61 -6.31
N GLN A 164 19.70 -1.29 -7.35
CA GLN A 164 20.14 -1.35 -8.74
C GLN A 164 21.29 -0.37 -9.04
N ARG A 165 21.18 0.88 -8.57
CA ARG A 165 22.24 1.90 -8.72
C ARG A 165 23.56 1.44 -8.10
N MET A 166 23.48 0.75 -6.97
CA MET A 166 24.62 0.15 -6.28
C MET A 166 25.06 -1.21 -6.85
N ARG A 167 24.41 -1.70 -7.92
CA ARG A 167 24.68 -3.00 -8.55
C ARG A 167 24.58 -4.19 -7.59
N LYS A 168 23.71 -4.09 -6.59
CA LYS A 168 23.38 -5.20 -5.69
C LYS A 168 22.51 -6.22 -6.44
N ARG A 169 22.54 -7.48 -5.99
CA ARG A 169 21.56 -8.46 -6.48
C ARG A 169 20.22 -8.17 -5.83
N THR A 170 19.17 -8.10 -6.62
CA THR A 170 17.80 -7.92 -6.13
C THR A 170 17.01 -9.22 -6.23
N GLY A 171 16.03 -9.39 -5.35
CA GLY A 171 15.10 -10.52 -5.38
C GLY A 171 13.70 -10.11 -4.92
N ALA A 172 12.73 -10.99 -5.18
CA ALA A 172 11.35 -10.82 -4.74
C ALA A 172 10.88 -12.08 -3.99
N VAL A 173 10.15 -11.91 -2.89
CA VAL A 173 9.64 -13.05 -2.10
C VAL A 173 8.18 -13.38 -2.39
N GLU A 174 7.43 -12.52 -3.05
CA GLU A 174 6.03 -12.74 -3.44
C GLU A 174 5.86 -12.83 -4.95
N LYS A 175 4.68 -13.30 -5.37
CA LYS A 175 4.23 -13.26 -6.76
C LYS A 175 3.09 -12.28 -6.90
N VAL A 176 2.90 -11.74 -8.11
CA VAL A 176 1.85 -10.77 -8.42
C VAL A 176 0.46 -11.31 -8.05
N GLU A 177 0.20 -12.58 -8.34
CA GLU A 177 -1.09 -13.22 -8.05
C GLU A 177 -1.41 -13.21 -6.55
N GLU A 178 -0.40 -13.27 -5.70
CA GLU A 178 -0.54 -13.32 -4.25
C GLU A 178 -0.95 -11.98 -3.65
N GLN A 179 -0.65 -10.88 -4.34
CA GLN A 179 -1.10 -9.53 -4.01
C GLN A 179 -2.49 -9.24 -4.59
N CYS A 180 -2.78 -9.76 -5.79
CA CYS A 180 -4.06 -9.49 -6.46
C CYS A 180 -5.21 -10.37 -5.97
N HIS A 181 -4.95 -11.64 -5.64
CA HIS A 181 -6.00 -12.59 -5.28
C HIS A 181 -6.80 -12.22 -4.03
N PRO A 182 -6.19 -11.76 -2.93
CA PRO A 182 -6.95 -11.32 -1.76
C PRO A 182 -7.97 -10.23 -2.13
N LEU A 183 -7.59 -9.27 -2.96
CA LEU A 183 -8.50 -8.20 -3.40
C LEU A 183 -9.58 -8.71 -4.34
N ASN A 184 -9.21 -9.54 -5.32
CA ASN A 184 -10.10 -10.00 -6.38
C ASN A 184 -11.09 -11.10 -5.97
N ARG A 185 -10.95 -11.69 -4.77
CA ARG A 185 -11.80 -12.77 -4.25
C ARG A 185 -12.95 -12.30 -3.35
N LEU A 186 -13.02 -11.02 -3.02
CA LEU A 186 -14.18 -10.47 -2.32
C LEU A 186 -15.46 -10.74 -3.12
N SER A 187 -16.55 -11.03 -2.41
CA SER A 187 -17.85 -11.23 -3.05
C SER A 187 -18.35 -9.91 -3.66
N PHE A 188 -19.21 -10.01 -4.67
CA PHE A 188 -19.77 -8.82 -5.30
C PHE A 188 -20.50 -7.91 -4.28
N SER A 189 -21.26 -8.49 -3.35
CA SER A 189 -21.94 -7.72 -2.29
C SER A 189 -20.96 -7.00 -1.36
N GLN A 190 -19.86 -7.66 -0.97
CA GLN A 190 -18.81 -7.06 -0.14
C GLN A 190 -18.15 -5.88 -0.85
N VAL A 191 -17.84 -6.01 -2.14
CA VAL A 191 -17.18 -4.92 -2.86
C VAL A 191 -18.12 -3.75 -3.15
N VAL A 192 -19.40 -4.01 -3.45
CA VAL A 192 -20.42 -2.97 -3.58
C VAL A 192 -20.59 -2.20 -2.27
N PHE A 193 -20.67 -2.91 -1.14
CA PHE A 193 -20.70 -2.31 0.19
C PHE A 193 -19.46 -1.43 0.43
N ALA A 194 -18.26 -1.98 0.23
CA ALA A 194 -17.00 -1.28 0.46
C ALA A 194 -16.89 0.00 -0.40
N LEU A 195 -17.18 -0.09 -1.70
CA LEU A 195 -17.18 1.06 -2.60
C LEU A 195 -18.22 2.12 -2.19
N ASN A 196 -19.42 1.70 -1.77
CA ASN A 196 -20.44 2.61 -1.28
C ASN A 196 -19.96 3.39 -0.04
N GLN A 197 -19.37 2.70 0.94
CA GLN A 197 -18.83 3.33 2.15
C GLN A 197 -17.66 4.28 1.83
N THR A 198 -16.76 3.88 0.93
CA THR A 198 -15.68 4.77 0.47
C THR A 198 -16.23 6.04 -0.19
N LEU A 199 -17.25 5.93 -1.05
CA LEU A 199 -17.87 7.11 -1.67
C LEU A 199 -18.57 8.01 -0.65
N LEU A 200 -19.26 7.44 0.34
CA LEU A 200 -19.88 8.20 1.44
C LEU A 200 -18.82 8.96 2.25
N GLN A 201 -17.71 8.31 2.56
CA GLN A 201 -16.59 8.94 3.26
C GLN A 201 -16.02 10.12 2.46
N GLN A 202 -15.76 9.93 1.17
CA GLN A 202 -15.26 10.99 0.29
C GLN A 202 -16.27 12.13 0.09
N GLU A 203 -17.57 11.81 0.05
CA GLU A 203 -18.64 12.80 0.02
C GLU A 203 -18.66 13.66 1.30
N SER A 204 -18.54 13.02 2.47
CA SER A 204 -18.50 13.71 3.77
C SER A 204 -17.24 14.58 3.93
N LEU A 205 -16.08 14.07 3.49
CA LEU A 205 -14.82 14.83 3.46
C LEU A 205 -14.96 16.13 2.67
N ARG A 206 -15.55 16.08 1.47
CA ARG A 206 -15.78 17.28 0.64
C ARG A 206 -16.78 18.26 1.26
N ALA A 207 -17.76 17.75 2.00
CA ALA A 207 -18.71 18.59 2.71
C ALA A 207 -18.12 19.22 3.98
N GLY A 208 -16.87 18.92 4.33
CA GLY A 208 -16.22 19.38 5.57
C GLY A 208 -16.74 18.68 6.83
N GLY A 209 -17.51 17.61 6.68
CA GLY A 209 -18.25 16.95 7.77
C GLY A 209 -17.48 15.86 8.51
N LEU A 210 -16.30 15.46 8.04
CA LEU A 210 -15.54 14.34 8.62
C LEU A 210 -14.11 14.77 8.98
N GLN A 211 -13.75 14.66 10.26
CA GLN A 211 -12.34 14.48 10.65
C GLN A 211 -12.03 13.00 10.55
N VAL A 212 -11.11 12.62 9.66
CA VAL A 212 -10.64 11.24 9.57
C VAL A 212 -9.75 10.99 10.79
N PRO A 213 -10.11 10.05 11.68
CA PRO A 213 -9.38 9.86 12.93
C PRO A 213 -7.92 9.39 12.69
N TYR A 214 -7.65 8.75 11.54
CA TYR A 214 -6.33 8.25 11.20
C TYR A 214 -6.00 8.51 9.72
N THR A 215 -4.85 9.12 9.44
CA THR A 215 -4.41 9.50 8.09
C THR A 215 -3.00 8.98 7.80
N THR A 216 -2.59 9.00 6.54
CA THR A 216 -1.19 8.71 6.14
C THR A 216 -0.18 9.60 6.88
N GLU A 217 -0.56 10.81 7.26
CA GLU A 217 0.29 11.72 8.06
C GLU A 217 0.51 11.20 9.48
N HIS A 218 -0.51 10.62 10.11
CA HIS A 218 -0.36 9.95 11.39
C HIS A 218 0.57 8.73 11.25
N LEU A 219 0.41 7.92 10.19
CA LEU A 219 1.30 6.79 9.90
C LEU A 219 2.77 7.22 9.80
N ILE A 220 3.07 8.24 8.98
CA ILE A 220 4.42 8.77 8.79
C ILE A 220 5.01 9.27 10.11
N LYS A 221 4.23 10.02 10.89
CA LYS A 221 4.71 10.59 12.16
C LYS A 221 5.19 9.52 13.12
N HIS A 222 4.37 8.50 13.36
CA HIS A 222 4.72 7.41 14.27
C HIS A 222 5.85 6.52 13.73
N TYR A 223 5.87 6.26 12.41
CA TYR A 223 6.98 5.55 11.76
C TYR A 223 8.31 6.28 12.01
N ASN A 224 8.33 7.60 11.80
CA ASN A 224 9.51 8.44 12.05
C ASN A 224 9.88 8.53 13.54
N CYS A 225 8.93 8.32 14.45
CA CYS A 225 9.18 8.25 15.89
C CYS A 225 9.64 6.86 16.37
N GLY A 226 9.66 5.84 15.51
CA GLY A 226 9.98 4.46 15.89
C GLY A 226 8.90 3.79 16.75
N ASP A 227 7.69 4.35 16.81
CA ASP A 227 6.54 3.79 17.53
C ASP A 227 5.53 3.24 16.53
N LEU A 228 5.77 2.03 16.05
CA LEU A 228 4.84 1.34 15.17
C LEU A 228 3.82 0.48 15.92
N ASN A 229 3.99 0.23 17.21
CA ASN A 229 3.07 -0.60 18.00
C ASN A 229 1.69 0.03 18.12
N SER A 230 1.64 1.35 18.29
CA SER A 230 0.39 2.12 18.35
C SER A 230 -0.38 2.17 17.03
N ILE A 231 0.23 1.71 15.93
CA ILE A 231 -0.38 1.70 14.59
C ILE A 231 -0.63 0.29 14.11
N ILE A 232 0.41 -0.56 14.10
CA ILE A 232 0.36 -1.84 13.39
C ILE A 232 -0.61 -2.81 14.06
N PHE A 233 -0.74 -2.71 15.39
CA PHE A 233 -1.62 -3.56 16.18
C PHE A 233 -2.97 -2.91 16.52
N ASN A 234 -3.07 -1.58 16.49
CA ASN A 234 -4.30 -0.86 16.86
C ASN A 234 -5.13 -0.38 15.67
N HIS A 235 -4.52 -0.24 14.48
CA HIS A 235 -5.19 0.15 13.24
C HIS A 235 -4.96 -0.93 12.19
N ASP A 236 -6.03 -1.34 11.49
CA ASP A 236 -5.97 -2.36 10.45
C ASP A 236 -4.98 -1.93 9.34
N THR A 237 -3.79 -2.55 9.35
CA THR A 237 -2.66 -2.24 8.46
C THR A 237 -2.77 -2.86 7.07
N SER A 238 -3.85 -3.59 6.78
CA SER A 238 -4.23 -3.82 5.40
C SER A 238 -4.32 -2.45 4.75
N GLN A 239 -3.67 -2.24 3.60
CA GLN A 239 -3.73 -0.98 2.82
C GLN A 239 -5.15 -0.69 2.26
N VAL A 240 -6.18 -1.14 2.97
CA VAL A 240 -7.60 -1.15 2.67
C VAL A 240 -8.29 -0.22 3.68
N PRO A 241 -9.30 0.57 3.26
CA PRO A 241 -10.05 1.43 4.17
C PRO A 241 -10.70 0.65 5.33
N SER A 242 -10.70 1.23 6.53
CA SER A 242 -11.53 0.73 7.63
C SER A 242 -12.97 1.19 7.44
N PHE A 243 -13.91 0.24 7.50
CA PHE A 243 -15.35 0.52 7.37
C PHE A 243 -16.04 0.68 8.72
N LYS A 244 -15.28 0.85 9.82
CA LYS A 244 -15.81 1.02 11.17
C LYS A 244 -16.55 2.36 11.29
N ASN A 245 -17.86 2.33 11.15
CA ASN A 245 -18.73 3.45 11.47
C ASN A 245 -19.85 2.98 12.43
N ALA A 246 -19.88 3.59 13.62
CA ALA A 246 -20.83 3.24 14.69
C ALA A 246 -22.31 3.45 14.31
N THR A 247 -22.57 4.17 13.22
CA THR A 247 -23.93 4.44 12.71
C THR A 247 -24.41 3.46 11.65
N LEU A 248 -23.61 2.45 11.27
CA LEU A 248 -24.00 1.47 10.26
C LEU A 248 -25.17 0.59 10.76
N PRO A 249 -26.12 0.21 9.89
CA PRO A 249 -27.10 -0.85 10.17
C PRO A 249 -26.41 -2.16 10.58
N ALA A 250 -27.07 -2.98 11.39
CA ALA A 250 -26.50 -4.24 11.89
C ALA A 250 -25.97 -5.17 10.78
N SER A 251 -26.69 -5.29 9.65
CA SER A 251 -26.26 -6.09 8.50
C SER A 251 -24.98 -5.57 7.84
N GLU A 252 -24.82 -4.24 7.79
CA GLU A 252 -23.64 -3.57 7.24
C GLU A 252 -22.44 -3.69 8.18
N GLN A 253 -22.67 -3.67 9.50
CA GLN A 253 -21.62 -3.93 10.49
C GLN A 253 -21.06 -5.35 10.35
N VAL A 254 -21.92 -6.35 10.14
CA VAL A 254 -21.48 -7.74 9.89
C VAL A 254 -20.63 -7.82 8.63
N THR A 255 -21.08 -7.19 7.53
CA THR A 255 -20.32 -7.18 6.26
C THR A 255 -18.95 -6.50 6.43
N ALA A 256 -18.90 -5.37 7.14
CA ALA A 256 -17.64 -4.68 7.44
C ALA A 256 -16.67 -5.57 8.23
N GLN A 257 -17.16 -6.24 9.28
CA GLN A 257 -16.35 -7.16 10.10
C GLN A 257 -15.86 -8.38 9.31
N GLU A 258 -16.68 -8.92 8.40
CA GLU A 258 -16.29 -10.03 7.54
C GLU A 258 -15.16 -9.64 6.57
N ILE A 259 -15.25 -8.47 5.96
CA ILE A 259 -14.21 -7.93 5.07
C ILE A 259 -12.90 -7.70 5.85
N GLU A 260 -12.98 -7.08 7.02
CA GLU A 260 -11.82 -6.83 7.89
C GLU A 260 -11.15 -8.14 8.30
N ARG A 261 -11.93 -9.11 8.80
CA ARG A 261 -11.42 -10.43 9.18
C ARG A 261 -10.77 -11.14 8.00
N TYR A 262 -11.38 -11.07 6.82
CA TYR A 262 -10.85 -11.67 5.61
C TYR A 262 -9.51 -11.04 5.20
N PHE A 263 -9.42 -9.71 5.15
CA PHE A 263 -8.17 -9.05 4.79
C PHE A 263 -7.07 -9.25 5.83
N ARG A 264 -7.41 -9.24 7.12
CA ARG A 264 -6.45 -9.58 8.16
C ARG A 264 -5.91 -11.00 8.00
N GLN A 265 -6.76 -11.95 7.67
CA GLN A 265 -6.33 -13.32 7.39
C GLN A 265 -5.42 -13.39 6.16
N GLU A 266 -5.83 -12.82 5.03
CA GLU A 266 -5.13 -13.03 3.76
C GLU A 266 -3.89 -12.14 3.60
N LEU A 267 -3.97 -10.87 3.99
CA LEU A 267 -2.91 -9.86 3.78
C LEU A 267 -1.90 -9.79 4.93
N ILE A 268 -2.22 -10.35 6.09
CA ILE A 268 -1.29 -10.39 7.24
C ILE A 268 -0.90 -11.84 7.52
N TYR A 269 -1.81 -12.68 8.01
CA TYR A 269 -1.42 -14.00 8.52
C TYR A 269 -0.95 -14.96 7.42
N THR A 270 -1.80 -15.23 6.43
CA THR A 270 -1.49 -16.14 5.30
C THR A 270 -0.27 -15.63 4.52
N ARG A 271 -0.17 -14.31 4.34
CA ARG A 271 0.93 -13.65 3.64
C ARG A 271 2.25 -13.77 4.40
N ASN A 272 2.31 -13.39 5.67
CA ASN A 272 3.53 -13.42 6.48
C ASN A 272 4.03 -14.85 6.68
N GLU A 273 3.14 -15.84 6.84
CA GLU A 273 3.54 -17.25 6.93
C GLU A 273 4.28 -17.70 5.67
N ARG A 274 3.72 -17.41 4.48
CA ARG A 274 4.33 -17.73 3.20
C ARG A 274 5.66 -16.99 2.98
N MET A 275 5.71 -15.69 3.28
CA MET A 275 6.94 -14.90 3.17
C MET A 275 8.03 -15.46 4.09
N GLY A 276 7.70 -15.78 5.35
CA GLY A 276 8.63 -16.36 6.31
C GLY A 276 9.25 -17.68 5.84
N ARG A 277 8.44 -18.57 5.23
CA ARG A 277 8.96 -19.82 4.62
C ARG A 277 9.95 -19.55 3.49
N ARG A 278 9.65 -18.59 2.61
CA ARG A 278 10.53 -18.24 1.46
C ARG A 278 11.80 -17.54 1.89
N VAL A 279 11.73 -16.67 2.90
CA VAL A 279 12.91 -16.05 3.49
C VAL A 279 13.83 -17.11 4.09
N ARG A 280 13.28 -18.08 4.82
CA ARG A 280 14.06 -19.20 5.36
C ARG A 280 14.77 -19.98 4.25
N ALA A 281 14.06 -20.34 3.19
CA ALA A 281 14.65 -21.04 2.05
C ALA A 281 15.80 -20.24 1.40
N LEU A 282 15.61 -18.94 1.15
CA LEU A 282 16.67 -18.07 0.60
C LEU A 282 17.92 -18.03 1.49
N LEU A 283 17.71 -17.98 2.81
CA LEU A 283 18.76 -17.94 3.82
C LEU A 283 19.52 -19.27 3.97
N GLU A 284 18.87 -20.40 3.66
CA GLU A 284 19.44 -21.75 3.64
C GLU A 284 20.18 -22.04 2.33
N GLU A 285 19.64 -21.60 1.19
CA GLU A 285 20.22 -21.79 -0.14
C GLU A 285 21.51 -20.99 -0.35
N GLN A 286 21.65 -19.84 0.32
CA GLN A 286 22.82 -18.96 0.19
C GLN A 286 23.42 -18.61 1.56
N PRO A 287 24.06 -19.59 2.22
CA PRO A 287 24.49 -19.43 3.60
C PRO A 287 25.56 -18.33 3.79
N ASP A 288 26.42 -18.15 2.78
CA ASP A 288 27.57 -17.24 2.80
C ASP A 288 27.24 -15.83 2.26
N LYS A 289 25.95 -15.46 2.21
CA LYS A 289 25.49 -14.17 1.69
C LYS A 289 24.71 -13.38 2.73
N SER A 290 24.97 -12.08 2.76
CA SER A 290 24.21 -11.11 3.56
C SER A 290 22.99 -10.65 2.79
N PHE A 291 21.83 -10.68 3.45
CA PHE A 291 20.55 -10.24 2.89
C PHE A 291 20.03 -8.98 3.58
N PHE A 292 19.32 -8.15 2.83
CA PHE A 292 18.48 -7.09 3.36
C PHE A 292 17.06 -7.28 2.82
N PHE A 293 16.14 -7.68 3.68
CA PHE A 293 14.72 -7.87 3.35
C PHE A 293 13.95 -6.59 3.65
N ALA A 294 13.50 -5.88 2.62
CA ALA A 294 12.71 -4.66 2.75
C ALA A 294 11.23 -4.97 2.48
N PHE A 295 10.46 -5.18 3.55
CA PHE A 295 9.04 -5.57 3.49
C PHE A 295 8.19 -4.59 4.30
N GLY A 296 6.91 -4.48 3.95
CA GLY A 296 5.95 -3.66 4.67
C GLY A 296 5.98 -3.94 6.17
N ALA A 297 5.89 -2.91 6.99
CA ALA A 297 6.09 -3.03 8.44
C ALA A 297 5.07 -3.97 9.12
N ALA A 298 3.90 -4.19 8.50
CA ALA A 298 2.91 -5.19 8.95
C ALA A 298 3.32 -6.65 8.66
N SER A 299 4.43 -6.85 7.96
CA SER A 299 4.98 -8.16 7.57
C SER A 299 6.19 -8.60 8.40
N GLN A 300 6.51 -7.87 9.46
CA GLN A 300 7.62 -8.17 10.38
C GLN A 300 7.17 -8.87 11.66
#